data_AF-A0AAQ1JXD9-F1
#
_entry.id   AF-A0AAQ1JXD9-F1
#
_cell.length_a   1.000
_cell.length_b   1.000
_cell.length_c   1.000
_cell.angle_alpha   90.00
_cell.angle_beta   90.00
_cell.angle_gamma   90.00
#
_symmetry.space_group_name_H-M   'P 1'
#
loop_
_entity.id
_entity.type
_entity.pdbx_description
1 polymer ?
#
loop_
_entity_poly.entity_id
_entity_poly.type
_entity_poly.pdbx_seq_one_letter_code
_entity_poly.pdbx_strand_id
1 'polypeptide(L)'
;MSDIAPDEVRIAAEIERLKADFPKTRELYREVCALLFFRFGVTPTANRLYQLVRRGSMGTPTAVLSEFWAELREKSRVRIEHADLPEELQGAAGELIGALWQRATASAQASLDALREEVEAARQEAEVAVTGLQSDLARTETALEQRTSALLAAQVRIQELEQAQAAAVATREALEGEVERLQQGNRERDTALAQARADFAAELEKQRASAELAETRLQAAEKRALLEIERERTSAARLQRDSEAAAKRAARAEESARAEIQSLQGQLGDLRHQAGVLEGRLEALRATHAAQAKELDAARGKLGSASAQAPARRAPRRAGRPAEAAAKPLRPARKTATKS
;
A
#
# COMPACT_ATOMS: atom_id res chain seq x y z
N MET A 1 -37.76 -83.37 -45.35
CA MET A 1 -39.21 -83.68 -45.37
C MET A 1 -40.00 -82.50 -44.83
N SER A 2 -39.97 -81.35 -45.52
CA SER A 2 -40.51 -80.09 -44.95
C SER A 2 -41.28 -79.19 -45.94
N ASP A 3 -41.41 -79.57 -47.21
CA ASP A 3 -42.08 -78.73 -48.23
C ASP A 3 -43.57 -79.06 -48.44
N ILE A 4 -44.12 -80.08 -47.78
CA ILE A 4 -45.50 -80.54 -48.02
C ILE A 4 -46.54 -79.65 -47.31
N ALA A 5 -46.18 -79.04 -46.16
CA ALA A 5 -47.08 -78.22 -45.37
C ALA A 5 -47.49 -76.86 -46.01
N PRO A 6 -46.59 -76.07 -46.63
CA PRO A 6 -46.98 -74.82 -47.29
C PRO A 6 -47.85 -75.05 -48.53
N ASP A 7 -47.68 -76.18 -49.22
CA ASP A 7 -48.48 -76.49 -50.41
C ASP A 7 -49.92 -76.89 -50.07
N GLU A 8 -50.18 -77.63 -48.98
CA GLU A 8 -51.57 -77.95 -48.58
C GLU A 8 -52.40 -76.71 -48.23
N VAL A 9 -51.80 -75.72 -47.56
CA VAL A 9 -52.46 -74.46 -47.19
C VAL A 9 -52.75 -73.61 -48.44
N ARG A 10 -51.82 -73.58 -49.40
CA ARG A 10 -51.99 -72.89 -50.68
C ARG A 10 -53.02 -73.58 -51.58
N ILE A 11 -53.01 -74.91 -51.65
CA ILE A 11 -54.00 -75.72 -52.36
C ILE A 11 -55.40 -75.42 -51.81
N ALA A 12 -55.58 -75.40 -50.48
CA ALA A 12 -56.88 -75.09 -49.88
C ALA A 12 -57.36 -73.67 -50.22
N ALA A 13 -56.48 -72.67 -50.16
CA ALA A 13 -56.82 -71.28 -50.47
C ALA A 13 -57.20 -71.07 -51.94
N GLU A 14 -56.49 -71.71 -52.88
CA GLU A 14 -56.83 -71.63 -54.30
C GLU A 14 -58.12 -72.39 -54.64
N ILE A 15 -58.39 -73.51 -53.95
CA ILE A 15 -59.65 -74.24 -54.10
C ILE A 15 -60.85 -73.44 -53.56
N GLU A 16 -60.68 -72.68 -52.46
CA GLU A 16 -61.73 -71.77 -51.98
C GLU A 16 -62.02 -70.62 -52.96
N ARG A 17 -61.01 -70.11 -53.67
CA ARG A 17 -61.23 -69.15 -54.77
C ARG A 17 -62.00 -69.79 -55.93
N LEU A 18 -61.60 -70.99 -56.37
CA LEU A 18 -62.30 -71.72 -57.42
C LEU A 18 -63.76 -72.05 -57.04
N LYS A 19 -64.05 -72.31 -55.76
CA LYS A 19 -65.42 -72.50 -55.26
C LYS A 19 -66.32 -71.27 -55.43
N ALA A 20 -65.74 -70.06 -55.40
CA ALA A 20 -66.45 -68.81 -55.61
C ALA A 20 -66.71 -68.54 -57.09
N ASP A 21 -65.73 -68.86 -57.95
CA ASP A 21 -65.78 -68.58 -59.38
C ASP A 21 -66.61 -69.60 -60.18
N PHE A 22 -66.69 -70.85 -59.71
CA PHE A 22 -67.41 -71.94 -60.38
C PHE A 22 -68.60 -72.45 -59.55
N PRO A 23 -69.83 -71.95 -59.78
CA PRO A 23 -71.01 -72.35 -59.01
C PRO A 23 -71.47 -73.79 -59.34
N LYS A 24 -71.10 -74.34 -60.50
CA LYS A 24 -71.45 -75.70 -60.92
C LYS A 24 -70.45 -76.73 -60.39
N THR A 25 -70.97 -77.77 -59.75
CA THR A 25 -70.16 -78.78 -59.04
C THR A 25 -69.24 -79.59 -59.96
N ARG A 26 -69.67 -79.96 -61.19
CA ARG A 26 -68.82 -80.73 -62.12
C ARG A 26 -67.65 -79.92 -62.68
N GLU A 27 -67.91 -78.66 -63.04
CA GLU A 27 -66.88 -77.74 -63.56
C GLU A 27 -65.83 -77.44 -62.48
N LEU A 28 -66.28 -77.21 -61.25
CA LEU A 28 -65.39 -77.07 -60.09
C LEU A 28 -64.49 -78.28 -59.88
N TYR A 29 -65.02 -79.51 -59.96
CA TYR A 29 -64.19 -80.71 -59.84
C TYR A 29 -63.15 -80.83 -60.96
N ARG A 30 -63.45 -80.38 -62.19
CA ARG A 30 -62.49 -80.41 -63.31
C ARG A 30 -61.35 -79.40 -63.11
N GLU A 31 -61.67 -78.18 -62.68
CA GLU A 31 -60.66 -77.15 -62.39
C GLU A 31 -59.78 -77.53 -61.19
N VAL A 32 -60.35 -78.18 -60.17
CA VAL A 32 -59.57 -78.70 -59.04
C VAL A 32 -58.67 -79.86 -59.49
N CYS A 33 -59.11 -80.73 -60.41
CA CYS A 33 -58.24 -81.75 -61.01
C CYS A 33 -57.07 -81.10 -61.77
N ALA A 34 -57.34 -80.07 -62.58
CA ALA A 34 -56.34 -79.35 -63.34
C ALA A 34 -55.34 -78.63 -62.43
N LEU A 35 -55.82 -77.96 -61.37
CA LEU A 35 -55.00 -77.28 -60.39
C LEU A 35 -54.06 -78.25 -59.67
N LEU A 36 -54.59 -79.37 -59.15
CA LEU A 36 -53.77 -80.36 -58.46
C LEU A 36 -52.70 -80.94 -59.38
N PHE A 37 -53.07 -81.30 -60.61
CA PHE A 37 -52.15 -81.96 -61.54
C PHE A 37 -51.11 -81.01 -62.15
N PHE A 38 -51.52 -79.84 -62.65
CA PHE A 38 -50.61 -78.93 -63.38
C PHE A 38 -49.85 -77.95 -62.50
N ARG A 39 -50.47 -77.44 -61.43
CA ARG A 39 -49.84 -76.43 -60.57
C ARG A 39 -49.03 -77.06 -59.44
N PHE A 40 -49.57 -78.13 -58.84
CA PHE A 40 -48.99 -78.75 -57.65
C PHE A 40 -48.36 -80.13 -57.92
N GLY A 41 -48.50 -80.69 -59.13
CA GLY A 41 -47.92 -81.99 -59.47
C GLY A 41 -48.50 -83.18 -58.69
N VAL A 42 -49.65 -83.01 -58.04
CA VAL A 42 -50.30 -84.05 -57.23
C VAL A 42 -51.32 -84.79 -58.10
N THR A 43 -51.26 -86.12 -58.13
CA THR A 43 -52.24 -86.94 -58.86
C THR A 43 -53.62 -86.84 -58.21
N PRO A 44 -54.64 -86.27 -58.88
CA PRO A 44 -55.97 -86.15 -58.31
C PRO A 44 -56.59 -87.54 -58.11
N THR A 45 -57.09 -87.81 -56.90
CA THR A 45 -57.84 -89.03 -56.57
C THR A 45 -59.26 -88.65 -56.16
N ALA A 46 -60.23 -89.53 -56.45
CA ALA A 46 -61.65 -89.25 -56.20
C ALA A 46 -61.93 -88.89 -54.72
N ASN A 47 -61.28 -89.57 -53.78
CA ASN A 47 -61.41 -89.31 -52.35
C ASN A 47 -60.83 -87.94 -51.95
N ARG A 48 -59.66 -87.58 -52.50
CA ARG A 48 -59.00 -86.30 -52.20
C ARG A 48 -59.77 -85.11 -52.76
N LEU A 49 -60.30 -85.24 -53.99
CA LEU A 49 -61.16 -84.23 -54.59
C LEU A 49 -62.42 -83.98 -53.75
N TYR A 50 -63.06 -85.06 -53.28
CA TYR A 50 -64.24 -84.97 -52.42
C TYR A 50 -63.93 -84.27 -51.09
N GLN A 51 -62.81 -84.60 -50.46
CA GLN A 51 -62.39 -84.00 -49.18
C GLN A 51 -62.13 -82.49 -49.27
N LEU A 52 -61.64 -82.01 -50.42
CA LEU A 52 -61.29 -80.61 -50.65
C LEU A 52 -62.50 -79.77 -51.09
N VAL A 53 -63.38 -80.31 -51.95
CA VAL A 53 -64.52 -79.57 -52.50
C VAL A 53 -65.79 -79.69 -51.64
N ARG A 54 -66.02 -80.84 -50.99
CA ARG A 54 -67.15 -81.15 -50.10
C ARG A 54 -68.54 -80.74 -50.65
N ARG A 55 -68.76 -80.83 -51.97
CA ARG A 55 -70.04 -80.54 -52.64
C ARG A 55 -70.47 -81.70 -53.55
N GLY A 56 -71.77 -81.99 -53.59
CA GLY A 56 -72.38 -83.00 -54.46
C GLY A 56 -72.34 -84.43 -53.93
N SER A 57 -72.89 -85.36 -54.70
CA SER A 57 -72.92 -86.80 -54.37
C SER A 57 -71.55 -87.48 -54.60
N MET A 58 -71.30 -88.56 -53.87
CA MET A 58 -70.05 -89.35 -53.88
C MET A 58 -69.62 -89.87 -55.27
N GLY A 59 -70.54 -89.99 -56.23
CA GLY A 59 -70.24 -90.49 -57.59
C GLY A 59 -69.68 -89.45 -58.56
N THR A 60 -69.86 -88.16 -58.28
CA THR A 60 -69.47 -87.05 -59.19
C THR A 60 -67.94 -86.89 -59.35
N PRO A 61 -67.11 -86.97 -58.29
CA PRO A 61 -65.66 -86.84 -58.41
C PRO A 61 -65.01 -87.91 -59.30
N THR A 62 -65.49 -89.15 -59.24
CA THR A 62 -64.93 -90.28 -60.02
C THR A 62 -65.23 -90.14 -61.52
N ALA A 63 -66.43 -89.69 -61.89
CA ALA A 63 -66.81 -89.47 -63.28
C ALA A 63 -65.99 -88.32 -63.90
N VAL A 64 -65.89 -87.19 -63.21
CA VAL A 64 -65.13 -86.02 -63.68
C VAL A 64 -63.63 -86.34 -63.77
N LEU A 65 -63.09 -87.09 -62.82
CA LEU A 65 -61.69 -87.53 -62.86
C LEU A 65 -61.42 -88.42 -64.09
N SER A 66 -62.33 -89.35 -64.41
CA SER A 66 -62.20 -90.22 -65.57
C SER A 66 -62.26 -89.45 -66.89
N GLU A 67 -63.19 -88.48 -67.00
CA GLU A 67 -63.31 -87.55 -68.13
C GLU A 67 -62.04 -86.69 -68.27
N PHE A 68 -61.52 -86.12 -67.18
CA PHE A 68 -60.28 -85.33 -67.16
C PHE A 68 -59.07 -86.11 -67.68
N TRP A 69 -58.87 -87.34 -67.20
CA TRP A 69 -57.75 -88.18 -67.67
C TRP A 69 -57.91 -88.60 -69.12
N ALA A 70 -59.14 -88.75 -69.63
CA ALA A 70 -59.37 -89.02 -71.05
C ALA A 70 -59.02 -87.79 -71.91
N GLU A 71 -59.49 -86.60 -71.52
CA GLU A 71 -59.17 -85.34 -72.22
C GLU A 71 -57.67 -85.00 -72.19
N LEU A 72 -57.01 -85.22 -71.05
CA LEU A 72 -55.58 -84.94 -70.91
C LEU A 72 -54.75 -85.86 -71.81
N ARG A 73 -55.09 -87.15 -71.87
CA ARG A 73 -54.43 -88.12 -72.76
C ARG A 73 -54.66 -87.81 -74.23
N GLU A 74 -55.80 -87.25 -74.58
CA GLU A 74 -56.09 -86.81 -75.95
C GLU A 74 -55.28 -85.56 -76.31
N LYS A 75 -55.22 -84.56 -75.43
CA LYS A 75 -54.48 -83.31 -75.67
C LYS A 75 -52.96 -83.45 -75.63
N SER A 76 -52.43 -84.42 -74.89
CA SER A 76 -50.99 -84.68 -74.81
C SER A 76 -50.47 -85.52 -75.99
N ARG A 77 -51.34 -86.04 -76.86
CA ARG A 77 -50.92 -86.69 -78.10
C ARG A 77 -50.53 -85.63 -79.12
N VAL A 78 -49.23 -85.31 -79.18
CA VAL A 78 -48.65 -84.66 -80.36
C VAL A 78 -48.54 -85.73 -81.45
N ARG A 79 -49.63 -85.99 -82.17
CA ARG A 79 -49.62 -86.69 -83.46
C ARG A 79 -49.57 -85.63 -84.55
N ILE A 80 -48.50 -85.62 -85.33
CA ILE A 80 -48.41 -84.83 -86.57
C ILE A 80 -49.27 -85.57 -87.62
N GLU A 81 -50.60 -85.57 -87.50
CA GLU A 81 -51.43 -86.22 -88.53
C GLU A 81 -51.38 -85.37 -89.80
N HIS A 82 -50.55 -85.80 -90.76
CA HIS A 82 -50.57 -85.34 -92.14
C HIS A 82 -50.78 -86.59 -93.01
N ALA A 83 -51.86 -86.60 -93.80
CA ALA A 83 -52.49 -87.81 -94.35
C ALA A 83 -51.65 -88.67 -95.31
N ASP A 84 -50.40 -88.29 -95.63
CA ASP A 84 -49.54 -88.99 -96.61
C ASP A 84 -48.12 -89.30 -96.09
N LEU A 85 -47.86 -89.26 -94.78
CA LEU A 85 -46.54 -89.55 -94.21
C LEU A 85 -46.49 -90.93 -93.51
N PRO A 86 -45.58 -91.84 -93.91
CA PRO A 86 -45.36 -93.12 -93.23
C PRO A 86 -45.03 -92.96 -91.73
N GLU A 87 -45.61 -93.80 -90.87
CA GLU A 87 -45.43 -93.75 -89.41
C GLU A 87 -43.96 -93.78 -88.97
N GLU A 88 -43.10 -94.49 -89.70
CA GLU A 88 -41.65 -94.55 -89.44
C GLU A 88 -40.95 -93.18 -89.59
N LEU A 89 -41.35 -92.38 -90.58
CA LEU A 89 -40.77 -91.04 -90.80
C LEU A 89 -41.29 -90.02 -89.77
N GLN A 90 -42.53 -90.18 -89.33
CA GLN A 90 -43.13 -89.35 -88.30
C GLN A 90 -42.46 -89.59 -86.93
N GLY A 91 -42.16 -90.85 -86.59
CA GLY A 91 -41.40 -91.22 -85.40
C GLY A 91 -39.99 -90.63 -85.41
N ALA A 92 -39.25 -90.81 -86.52
CA ALA A 92 -37.89 -90.29 -86.67
C ALA A 92 -37.83 -88.75 -86.60
N ALA A 93 -38.81 -88.05 -87.20
CA ALA A 93 -38.89 -86.59 -87.13
C ALA A 93 -39.21 -86.09 -85.71
N GLY A 94 -40.10 -86.77 -84.99
CA GLY A 94 -40.43 -86.45 -83.60
C GLY A 94 -39.23 -86.65 -82.66
N GLU A 95 -38.46 -87.72 -82.85
CA GLU A 95 -37.23 -87.97 -82.10
C GLU A 95 -36.16 -86.90 -82.36
N LEU A 96 -35.97 -86.50 -83.62
CA LEU A 96 -35.02 -85.44 -83.97
C LEU A 96 -35.40 -84.10 -83.34
N ILE A 97 -36.67 -83.70 -83.44
CA ILE A 97 -37.16 -82.44 -82.84
C ILE A 97 -37.05 -82.49 -81.31
N GLY A 98 -37.38 -83.63 -80.70
CA GLY A 98 -37.20 -83.85 -79.27
C GLY A 98 -35.75 -83.71 -78.83
N ALA A 99 -34.81 -84.31 -79.56
CA ALA A 99 -33.38 -84.21 -79.29
C ALA A 99 -32.85 -82.78 -79.50
N LEU A 100 -33.27 -82.10 -80.57
CA LEU A 100 -32.93 -80.69 -80.82
C LEU A 100 -33.45 -79.78 -79.71
N TRP A 101 -34.71 -79.98 -79.28
CA TRP A 101 -35.30 -79.22 -78.18
C TRP A 101 -34.56 -79.44 -76.86
N GLN A 102 -34.24 -80.70 -76.52
CA GLN A 102 -33.46 -81.00 -75.32
C GLN A 102 -32.09 -80.35 -75.36
N ARG A 103 -31.39 -80.41 -76.50
CA ARG A 103 -30.07 -79.82 -76.66
C ARG A 103 -30.10 -78.28 -76.63
N ALA A 104 -31.10 -77.66 -77.25
CA ALA A 104 -31.32 -76.21 -77.17
C ALA A 104 -31.63 -75.77 -75.73
N THR A 105 -32.51 -76.51 -75.03
CA THR A 105 -32.88 -76.23 -73.64
C THR A 105 -31.68 -76.40 -72.70
N ALA A 106 -30.89 -77.45 -72.86
CA ALA A 106 -29.67 -77.68 -72.10
C ALA A 106 -28.62 -76.59 -72.35
N SER A 107 -28.44 -76.16 -73.60
CA SER A 107 -27.54 -75.05 -73.93
C SER A 107 -28.01 -73.73 -73.32
N ALA A 108 -29.32 -73.44 -73.37
CA ALA A 108 -29.88 -72.23 -72.77
C ALA A 108 -29.75 -72.24 -71.24
N GLN A 109 -29.96 -73.39 -70.59
CA GLN A 109 -29.73 -73.57 -69.16
C GLN A 109 -28.27 -73.34 -68.79
N ALA A 110 -27.32 -73.94 -69.53
CA ALA A 110 -25.90 -73.74 -69.30
C ALA A 110 -25.48 -72.27 -69.46
N SER A 111 -25.98 -71.55 -70.48
CA SER A 111 -25.71 -70.11 -70.63
C SER A 111 -26.32 -69.27 -69.51
N LEU A 112 -27.50 -69.65 -69.03
CA LEU A 112 -28.18 -68.95 -67.93
C LEU A 112 -27.44 -69.16 -66.60
N ASP A 113 -26.97 -70.38 -66.34
CA ASP A 113 -26.17 -70.69 -65.16
C ASP A 113 -24.81 -69.99 -65.19
N ALA A 114 -24.13 -69.92 -66.35
CA ALA A 114 -22.91 -69.12 -66.51
C ALA A 114 -23.14 -67.63 -66.21
N LEU A 115 -24.23 -67.03 -66.74
CA LEU A 115 -24.58 -65.63 -66.44
C LEU A 115 -24.89 -65.43 -64.95
N ARG A 116 -25.53 -66.41 -64.28
CA ARG A 116 -25.78 -66.35 -62.83
C ARG A 116 -24.48 -66.35 -62.04
N GLU A 117 -23.52 -67.20 -62.40
CA GLU A 117 -22.21 -67.23 -61.76
C GLU A 117 -21.43 -65.93 -61.96
N GLU A 118 -21.44 -65.37 -63.17
CA GLU A 118 -20.81 -64.07 -63.46
C GLU A 118 -21.43 -62.93 -62.65
N VAL A 119 -22.76 -62.88 -62.54
CA VAL A 119 -23.46 -61.85 -61.75
C VAL A 119 -23.20 -62.01 -60.26
N GLU A 120 -23.19 -63.24 -59.74
CA GLU A 120 -22.87 -63.48 -58.32
C GLU A 120 -21.40 -63.16 -58.02
N ALA A 121 -20.47 -63.44 -58.93
CA ALA A 121 -19.06 -63.05 -58.78
C ALA A 121 -18.92 -61.52 -58.77
N ALA A 122 -19.53 -60.81 -59.72
CA ALA A 122 -19.51 -59.35 -59.77
C ALA A 122 -20.17 -58.71 -58.54
N ARG A 123 -21.25 -59.33 -58.03
CA ARG A 123 -21.92 -58.90 -56.79
C ARG A 123 -20.99 -59.06 -55.59
N GLN A 124 -20.32 -60.20 -55.45
CA GLN A 124 -19.38 -60.44 -54.35
C GLN A 124 -18.19 -59.46 -54.40
N GLU A 125 -17.63 -59.22 -55.58
CA GLU A 125 -16.56 -58.23 -55.76
C GLU A 125 -17.02 -56.82 -55.38
N ALA A 126 -18.24 -56.43 -55.78
CA ALA A 126 -18.83 -55.15 -55.41
C ALA A 126 -19.11 -55.05 -53.90
N GLU A 127 -19.59 -56.11 -53.25
CA GLU A 127 -19.80 -56.16 -51.79
C GLU A 127 -18.47 -56.01 -51.04
N VAL A 128 -17.40 -56.67 -51.48
CA VAL A 128 -16.05 -56.52 -50.90
C VAL A 128 -15.52 -55.11 -51.12
N ALA A 129 -15.71 -54.51 -52.30
CA ALA A 129 -15.29 -53.15 -52.58
C ALA A 129 -16.04 -52.13 -51.71
N VAL A 130 -17.37 -52.28 -51.56
CA VAL A 130 -18.20 -51.39 -50.72
C VAL A 130 -17.81 -51.49 -49.25
N THR A 131 -17.62 -52.70 -48.72
CA THR A 131 -17.20 -52.89 -47.33
C THR A 131 -15.79 -52.33 -47.09
N GLY A 132 -14.88 -52.47 -48.06
CA GLY A 132 -13.57 -51.84 -48.04
C GLY A 132 -13.66 -50.31 -47.94
N LEU A 133 -14.41 -49.68 -48.86
CA LEU A 133 -14.62 -48.23 -48.87
C LEU A 133 -15.30 -47.71 -47.59
N GLN A 134 -16.28 -48.44 -47.05
CA GLN A 134 -16.91 -48.09 -45.77
C GLN A 134 -15.92 -48.13 -44.61
N SER A 135 -15.03 -49.12 -44.59
CA SER A 135 -14.00 -49.23 -43.55
C SER A 135 -12.97 -48.10 -43.65
N ASP A 136 -12.58 -47.70 -44.86
CA ASP A 136 -11.66 -46.60 -45.07
C ASP A 136 -12.32 -45.25 -44.76
N LEU A 137 -13.58 -45.07 -45.13
CA LEU A 137 -14.37 -43.88 -44.76
C LEU A 137 -14.42 -43.73 -43.23
N ALA A 138 -14.79 -44.78 -42.50
CA ALA A 138 -14.84 -44.75 -41.03
C ALA A 138 -13.47 -44.42 -40.40
N ARG A 139 -12.36 -44.92 -40.97
CA ARG A 139 -11.00 -44.56 -40.52
C ARG A 139 -10.68 -43.09 -40.79
N THR A 140 -11.09 -42.55 -41.93
CA THR A 140 -10.85 -41.14 -42.26
C THR A 140 -11.70 -40.20 -41.41
N GLU A 141 -12.95 -40.54 -41.13
CA GLU A 141 -13.86 -39.78 -40.27
C GLU A 141 -13.32 -39.73 -38.83
N THR A 142 -12.95 -40.87 -38.27
CA THR A 142 -12.34 -40.92 -36.92
C THR A 142 -11.02 -40.15 -36.85
N ALA A 143 -10.18 -40.22 -37.88
CA ALA A 143 -8.95 -39.41 -37.95
C ALA A 143 -9.24 -37.91 -38.04
N LEU A 144 -10.30 -37.51 -38.78
CA LEU A 144 -10.74 -36.12 -38.90
C LEU A 144 -11.29 -35.59 -37.56
N GLU A 145 -12.10 -36.37 -36.86
CA GLU A 145 -12.61 -36.04 -35.52
C GLU A 145 -11.47 -35.86 -34.50
N GLN A 146 -10.50 -36.77 -34.51
CA GLN A 146 -9.31 -36.67 -33.65
C GLN A 146 -8.48 -35.41 -33.95
N ARG A 147 -8.26 -35.08 -35.22
CA ARG A 147 -7.55 -33.85 -35.60
C ARG A 147 -8.34 -32.59 -35.23
N THR A 148 -9.66 -32.62 -35.41
CA THR A 148 -10.52 -31.48 -35.09
C THR A 148 -10.54 -31.24 -33.58
N SER A 149 -10.69 -32.28 -32.77
CA SER A 149 -10.60 -32.17 -31.30
C SER A 149 -9.22 -31.70 -30.82
N ALA A 150 -8.13 -32.21 -31.42
CA ALA A 150 -6.78 -31.75 -31.12
C ALA A 150 -6.57 -30.27 -31.50
N LEU A 151 -7.12 -29.83 -32.63
CA LEU A 151 -7.06 -28.44 -33.08
C LEU A 151 -7.85 -27.50 -32.17
N LEU A 152 -9.05 -27.89 -31.75
CA LEU A 152 -9.83 -27.14 -30.77
C LEU A 152 -9.13 -27.07 -29.41
N ALA A 153 -8.55 -28.17 -28.94
CA ALA A 153 -7.77 -28.18 -27.69
C ALA A 153 -6.52 -27.28 -27.78
N ALA A 154 -5.81 -27.30 -28.91
CA ALA A 154 -4.69 -26.41 -29.16
C ALA A 154 -5.12 -24.93 -29.21
N GLN A 155 -6.26 -24.61 -29.82
CA GLN A 155 -6.80 -23.24 -29.85
C GLN A 155 -7.15 -22.73 -28.45
N VAL A 156 -7.81 -23.55 -27.63
CA VAL A 156 -8.08 -23.19 -26.21
C VAL A 156 -6.76 -22.94 -25.48
N ARG A 157 -5.77 -23.82 -25.67
CA ARG A 157 -4.47 -23.66 -25.01
C ARG A 157 -3.73 -22.39 -25.46
N ILE A 158 -3.83 -22.02 -26.73
CA ILE A 158 -3.26 -20.76 -27.24
C ILE A 158 -3.94 -19.57 -26.57
N GLN A 159 -5.27 -19.54 -26.50
CA GLN A 159 -6.00 -18.45 -25.85
C GLN A 159 -5.67 -18.34 -24.35
N GLU A 160 -5.53 -19.45 -23.64
CA GLU A 160 -5.09 -19.45 -22.23
C GLU A 160 -3.68 -18.86 -22.08
N LEU A 161 -2.76 -19.23 -22.97
CA LEU A 161 -1.38 -18.73 -22.95
C LEU A 161 -1.32 -17.24 -23.30
N GLU A 162 -2.11 -16.77 -24.26
CA GLU A 162 -2.24 -15.36 -24.62
C GLU A 162 -2.79 -14.54 -23.44
N GLN A 163 -3.81 -15.03 -22.75
CA GLN A 163 -4.35 -14.39 -21.55
C GLN A 163 -3.31 -14.34 -20.42
N ALA A 164 -2.61 -15.44 -20.17
CA ALA A 164 -1.55 -15.49 -19.17
C ALA A 164 -0.39 -14.54 -19.52
N GLN A 165 -0.02 -14.45 -20.80
CA GLN A 165 1.01 -13.53 -21.28
C GLN A 165 0.56 -12.07 -21.14
N ALA A 166 -0.67 -11.74 -21.49
CA ALA A 166 -1.21 -10.38 -21.32
C ALA A 166 -1.24 -9.97 -19.84
N ALA A 167 -1.65 -10.88 -18.95
CA ALA A 167 -1.60 -10.65 -17.51
C ALA A 167 -0.16 -10.44 -17.02
N ALA A 168 0.78 -11.27 -17.47
CA ALA A 168 2.19 -11.13 -17.11
C ALA A 168 2.78 -9.79 -17.59
N VAL A 169 2.48 -9.37 -18.82
CA VAL A 169 2.92 -8.06 -19.35
C VAL A 169 2.33 -6.91 -18.52
N ALA A 170 1.04 -6.94 -18.21
CA ALA A 170 0.41 -5.92 -17.38
C ALA A 170 1.03 -5.84 -15.98
N THR A 171 1.34 -7.00 -15.36
CA THR A 171 2.06 -7.01 -14.07
C THR A 171 3.47 -6.46 -14.18
N ARG A 172 4.18 -6.74 -15.27
CA ARG A 172 5.53 -6.21 -15.50
C ARG A 172 5.50 -4.69 -15.64
N GLU A 173 4.59 -4.16 -16.45
CA GLU A 173 4.42 -2.71 -16.64
C GLU A 173 4.03 -2.00 -15.33
N ALA A 174 3.15 -2.61 -14.53
CA ALA A 174 2.80 -2.06 -13.22
C ALA A 174 4.00 -2.02 -12.26
N LEU A 175 4.81 -3.08 -12.22
CA LEU A 175 6.02 -3.14 -11.40
C LEU A 175 7.10 -2.16 -11.90
N GLU A 176 7.29 -2.04 -13.23
CA GLU A 176 8.19 -1.06 -13.84
C GLU A 176 7.78 0.37 -13.43
N GLY A 177 6.49 0.71 -13.52
CA GLY A 177 5.97 2.00 -13.08
C GLY A 177 6.13 2.25 -11.57
N GLU A 178 5.99 1.22 -10.73
CA GLU A 178 6.25 1.36 -9.29
C GLU A 178 7.74 1.58 -8.99
N VAL A 179 8.63 0.87 -9.69
CA VAL A 179 10.08 1.06 -9.58
C VAL A 179 10.47 2.48 -9.98
N GLU A 180 9.95 3.00 -11.08
CA GLU A 180 10.19 4.38 -11.51
C GLU A 180 9.71 5.40 -10.47
N ARG A 181 8.51 5.21 -9.92
CA ARG A 181 7.96 6.06 -8.85
C ARG A 181 8.84 6.03 -7.60
N LEU A 182 9.31 4.84 -7.18
CA LEU A 182 10.19 4.70 -6.03
C LEU A 182 11.57 5.34 -6.28
N GLN A 183 12.13 5.17 -7.48
CA GLN A 183 13.38 5.82 -7.86
C GLN A 183 13.26 7.34 -7.82
N GLN A 184 12.17 7.89 -8.36
CA GLN A 184 11.90 9.33 -8.30
C GLN A 184 11.75 9.81 -6.86
N GLY A 185 10.98 9.09 -6.04
CA GLY A 185 10.81 9.40 -4.63
C GLY A 185 12.11 9.29 -3.80
N ASN A 186 13.05 8.42 -4.19
CA ASN A 186 14.38 8.38 -3.59
C ASN A 186 15.24 9.58 -4.01
N ARG A 187 15.23 9.95 -5.30
CA ARG A 187 15.95 11.15 -5.78
C ARG A 187 15.48 12.40 -5.07
N GLU A 188 14.17 12.57 -4.89
CA GLU A 188 13.58 13.69 -4.16
C GLU A 188 13.97 13.70 -2.68
N ARG A 189 14.04 12.53 -2.04
CA ARG A 189 14.55 12.41 -0.67
C ARG A 189 16.03 12.74 -0.57
N ASP A 190 16.85 12.28 -1.49
CA ASP A 190 18.28 12.54 -1.51
C ASP A 190 18.58 14.03 -1.72
N THR A 191 17.84 14.70 -2.61
CA THR A 191 17.97 16.15 -2.80
C THR A 191 17.52 16.92 -1.56
N ALA A 192 16.40 16.53 -0.93
CA ALA A 192 15.93 17.15 0.30
C ALA A 192 16.93 16.95 1.47
N LEU A 193 17.53 15.76 1.58
CA LEU A 193 18.57 15.47 2.58
C LEU A 193 19.84 16.28 2.32
N ALA A 194 20.26 16.43 1.06
CA ALA A 194 21.41 17.25 0.71
C ALA A 194 21.17 18.73 1.04
N GLN A 195 19.98 19.24 0.74
CA GLN A 195 19.56 20.61 1.08
C GLN A 195 19.55 20.82 2.59
N ALA A 196 18.88 19.94 3.35
CA ALA A 196 18.85 20.04 4.81
C ALA A 196 20.26 20.01 5.43
N ARG A 197 21.16 19.15 4.93
CA ARG A 197 22.55 19.12 5.38
C ARG A 197 23.30 20.42 5.09
N ALA A 198 23.06 21.03 3.91
CA ALA A 198 23.66 22.30 3.56
C ALA A 198 23.13 23.45 4.44
N ASP A 199 21.82 23.49 4.69
CA ASP A 199 21.18 24.49 5.54
C ASP A 199 21.68 24.37 6.99
N PHE A 200 21.74 23.15 7.54
CA PHE A 200 22.29 22.92 8.88
C PHE A 200 23.77 23.32 8.97
N ALA A 201 24.58 23.05 7.94
CA ALA A 201 25.98 23.48 7.93
C ALA A 201 26.10 25.01 7.93
N ALA A 202 25.25 25.70 7.16
CA ALA A 202 25.20 27.16 7.13
C ALA A 202 24.75 27.76 8.47
N GLU A 203 23.74 27.17 9.12
CA GLU A 203 23.29 27.59 10.45
C GLU A 203 24.36 27.35 11.52
N LEU A 204 25.05 26.21 11.48
CA LEU A 204 26.16 25.90 12.38
C LEU A 204 27.29 26.92 12.24
N GLU A 205 27.65 27.29 11.01
CA GLU A 205 28.69 28.28 10.75
C GLU A 205 28.28 29.67 11.25
N LYS A 206 27.01 30.06 11.05
CA LYS A 206 26.46 31.30 11.60
C LYS A 206 26.51 31.31 13.13
N GLN A 207 26.18 30.19 13.78
CA GLN A 207 26.27 30.06 15.24
C GLN A 207 27.71 30.17 15.72
N ARG A 208 28.66 29.49 15.05
CA ARG A 208 30.10 29.60 15.36
C ARG A 208 30.61 31.04 15.24
N ALA A 209 30.33 31.71 14.13
CA ALA A 209 30.70 33.11 13.95
C ALA A 209 30.09 34.03 15.01
N SER A 210 28.84 33.77 15.43
CA SER A 210 28.20 34.53 16.51
C SER A 210 28.82 34.27 17.88
N ALA A 211 29.25 33.04 18.15
CA ALA A 211 29.93 32.64 19.37
C ALA A 211 31.34 33.25 19.43
N GLU A 212 32.10 33.22 18.33
CA GLU A 212 33.40 33.88 18.22
C GLU A 212 33.28 35.40 18.44
N LEU A 213 32.25 36.04 17.87
CA LEU A 213 31.98 37.47 18.10
C LEU A 213 31.64 37.75 19.58
N ALA A 214 30.87 36.87 20.22
CA ALA A 214 30.54 37.00 21.63
C ALA A 214 31.78 36.81 22.51
N GLU A 215 32.62 35.82 22.22
CA GLU A 215 33.87 35.55 22.92
C GLU A 215 34.85 36.72 22.79
N THR A 216 35.05 37.24 21.58
CA THR A 216 35.90 38.43 21.36
C THR A 216 35.38 39.67 22.11
N ARG A 217 34.06 39.87 22.17
CA ARG A 217 33.45 40.93 22.98
C ARG A 217 33.66 40.73 24.47
N LEU A 218 33.52 39.50 24.98
CA LEU A 218 33.79 39.14 26.37
C LEU A 218 35.25 39.37 26.72
N GLN A 219 36.20 38.86 25.92
CA GLN A 219 37.64 39.10 26.12
C GLN A 219 37.98 40.60 26.09
N ALA A 220 37.34 41.39 25.23
CA ALA A 220 37.53 42.84 25.20
C ALA A 220 36.97 43.52 26.46
N ALA A 221 35.80 43.09 26.94
CA ALA A 221 35.20 43.59 28.18
C ALA A 221 36.03 43.20 29.40
N GLU A 222 36.53 41.96 29.48
CA GLU A 222 37.44 41.49 30.52
C GLU A 222 38.71 42.32 30.56
N LYS A 223 39.36 42.57 29.41
CA LYS A 223 40.54 43.45 29.33
C LYS A 223 40.24 44.86 29.84
N ARG A 224 39.09 45.45 29.48
CA ARG A 224 38.69 46.78 29.96
C ARG A 224 38.47 46.77 31.48
N ALA A 225 37.76 45.78 32.01
CA ALA A 225 37.51 45.64 33.44
C ALA A 225 38.82 45.46 34.22
N LEU A 226 39.78 44.68 33.72
CA LEU A 226 41.10 44.54 34.34
C LEU A 226 41.86 45.86 34.39
N LEU A 227 41.84 46.64 33.29
CA LEU A 227 42.46 47.97 33.26
C LEU A 227 41.75 48.96 34.21
N GLU A 228 40.43 48.89 34.34
CA GLU A 228 39.67 49.69 35.31
C GLU A 228 40.04 49.32 36.75
N ILE A 229 40.11 48.02 37.07
CA ILE A 229 40.57 47.53 38.38
C ILE A 229 42.00 48.00 38.66
N GLU A 230 42.91 47.96 37.68
CA GLU A 230 44.27 48.48 37.85
C GLU A 230 44.28 50.00 38.10
N ARG A 231 43.49 50.76 37.34
CA ARG A 231 43.33 52.21 37.56
C ARG A 231 42.79 52.50 38.97
N GLU A 232 41.75 51.79 39.41
CA GLU A 232 41.20 51.91 40.75
C GLU A 232 42.20 51.51 41.83
N ARG A 233 42.98 50.45 41.63
CA ARG A 233 44.07 50.08 42.55
C ARG A 233 45.13 51.17 42.64
N THR A 234 45.52 51.78 41.51
CA THR A 234 46.48 52.89 41.53
C THR A 234 45.93 54.15 42.18
N SER A 235 44.65 54.49 41.96
CA SER A 235 44.00 55.64 42.60
C SER A 235 43.81 55.40 44.10
N ALA A 236 43.38 54.20 44.50
CA ALA A 236 43.28 53.79 45.90
C ALA A 236 44.65 53.85 46.59
N ALA A 237 45.72 53.35 45.95
CA ALA A 237 47.07 53.44 46.49
C ALA A 237 47.57 54.90 46.63
N ARG A 238 47.21 55.80 45.69
CA ARG A 238 47.51 57.24 45.80
C ARG A 238 46.74 57.88 46.96
N LEU A 239 45.43 57.65 47.04
CA LEU A 239 44.58 58.15 48.13
C LEU A 239 45.06 57.64 49.49
N GLN A 240 45.47 56.37 49.57
CA GLN A 240 46.06 55.80 50.77
C GLN A 240 47.33 56.54 51.18
N ARG A 241 48.28 56.77 50.25
CA ARG A 241 49.49 57.56 50.53
C ARG A 241 49.19 59.00 50.95
N ASP A 242 48.23 59.65 50.29
CA ASP A 242 47.82 61.01 50.61
C ASP A 242 47.17 61.08 52.01
N SER A 243 46.36 60.08 52.37
CA SER A 243 45.78 59.94 53.71
C SER A 243 46.83 59.69 54.78
N GLU A 244 47.82 58.83 54.52
CA GLU A 244 48.96 58.60 55.42
C GLU A 244 49.81 59.86 55.58
N ALA A 245 50.03 60.62 54.50
CA ALA A 245 50.75 61.89 54.52
C ALA A 245 49.96 62.99 55.27
N ALA A 246 48.64 63.04 55.11
CA ALA A 246 47.76 63.94 55.86
C ALA A 246 47.75 63.56 57.35
N ALA A 247 47.66 62.27 57.69
CA ALA A 247 47.75 61.78 59.06
C ALA A 247 49.10 62.13 59.70
N LYS A 248 50.22 61.96 58.98
CA LYS A 248 51.55 62.39 59.44
C LYS A 248 51.63 63.91 59.65
N ARG A 249 51.03 64.71 58.77
CA ARG A 249 50.98 66.18 58.93
C ARG A 249 50.13 66.59 60.13
N ALA A 250 48.96 65.97 60.31
CA ALA A 250 48.10 66.18 61.47
C ALA A 250 48.82 65.79 62.77
N ALA A 251 49.49 64.63 62.81
CA ALA A 251 50.29 64.21 63.96
C ALA A 251 51.41 65.21 64.29
N ARG A 252 52.15 65.71 63.29
CA ARG A 252 53.17 66.77 63.49
C ARG A 252 52.57 68.08 64.00
N ALA A 253 51.42 68.49 63.46
CA ALA A 253 50.72 69.70 63.91
C ALA A 253 50.17 69.55 65.33
N GLU A 254 49.69 68.36 65.70
CA GLU A 254 49.32 68.03 67.07
C GLU A 254 50.53 68.05 68.00
N GLU A 255 51.66 67.46 67.59
CA GLU A 255 52.91 67.51 68.35
C GLU A 255 53.40 68.95 68.55
N SER A 256 53.37 69.78 67.50
CA SER A 256 53.74 71.20 67.61
C SER A 256 52.76 71.97 68.49
N ALA A 257 51.45 71.77 68.33
CA ALA A 257 50.45 72.39 69.20
C ALA A 257 50.59 71.93 70.66
N ARG A 258 50.89 70.65 70.91
CA ARG A 258 51.20 70.14 72.25
C ARG A 258 52.46 70.79 72.82
N ALA A 259 53.51 70.96 72.02
CA ALA A 259 54.74 71.63 72.43
C ALA A 259 54.50 73.14 72.71
N GLU A 260 53.70 73.81 71.89
CA GLU A 260 53.27 75.20 72.12
C GLU A 260 52.43 75.33 73.39
N ILE A 261 51.47 74.43 73.61
CA ILE A 261 50.68 74.39 74.85
C ILE A 261 51.60 74.16 76.06
N GLN A 262 52.55 73.22 75.98
CA GLN A 262 53.52 72.98 77.05
C GLN A 262 54.40 74.22 77.31
N SER A 263 54.85 74.90 76.26
CA SER A 263 55.61 76.16 76.36
C SER A 263 54.77 77.26 77.00
N LEU A 264 53.53 77.47 76.55
CA LEU A 264 52.60 78.44 77.13
C LEU A 264 52.25 78.10 78.59
N GLN A 265 52.08 76.82 78.92
CA GLN A 265 51.90 76.35 80.30
C GLN A 265 53.13 76.65 81.16
N GLY A 266 54.33 76.47 80.61
CA GLY A 266 55.60 76.87 81.24
C GLY A 266 55.64 78.39 81.49
N GLN A 267 55.36 79.20 80.47
CA GLN A 267 55.29 80.66 80.60
C GLN A 267 54.22 81.11 81.62
N LEU A 268 53.06 80.47 81.65
CA LEU A 268 52.02 80.71 82.66
C LEU A 268 52.50 80.33 84.06
N GLY A 269 53.24 79.23 84.18
CA GLY A 269 53.91 78.81 85.42
C GLY A 269 54.90 79.87 85.90
N ASP A 270 55.77 80.35 85.01
CA ASP A 270 56.75 81.41 85.31
C ASP A 270 56.08 82.73 85.69
N LEU A 271 55.04 83.15 84.95
CA LEU A 271 54.27 84.36 85.26
C LEU A 271 53.52 84.22 86.59
N ARG A 272 52.95 83.05 86.90
CA ARG A 272 52.35 82.79 88.22
C ARG A 272 53.39 82.81 89.34
N HIS A 273 54.58 82.27 89.11
CA HIS A 273 55.68 82.36 90.06
C HIS A 273 56.12 83.81 90.26
N GLN A 274 56.29 84.60 89.19
CA GLN A 274 56.60 86.02 89.26
C GLN A 274 55.50 86.81 89.98
N ALA A 275 54.23 86.54 89.69
CA ALA A 275 53.10 87.14 90.39
C ALA A 275 53.14 86.79 91.88
N GLY A 276 53.38 85.52 92.25
CA GLY A 276 53.55 85.11 93.64
C GLY A 276 54.75 85.77 94.34
N VAL A 277 55.88 85.95 93.64
CA VAL A 277 57.05 86.68 94.16
C VAL A 277 56.73 88.17 94.35
N LEU A 278 56.00 88.79 93.42
CA LEU A 278 55.56 90.18 93.53
C LEU A 278 54.53 90.37 94.65
N GLU A 279 53.57 89.44 94.80
CA GLU A 279 52.64 89.39 95.92
C GLU A 279 53.40 89.24 97.24
N GLY A 280 54.38 88.34 97.33
CA GLY A 280 55.25 88.20 98.50
C GLY A 280 56.07 89.47 98.80
N ARG A 281 56.57 90.17 97.77
CA ARG A 281 57.21 91.49 97.92
C ARG A 281 56.22 92.55 98.39
N LEU A 282 54.97 92.51 97.93
CA LEU A 282 53.89 93.40 98.35
C LEU A 282 53.48 93.14 99.80
N GLU A 283 53.40 91.88 100.21
CA GLU A 283 53.17 91.50 101.60
C GLU A 283 54.34 91.93 102.49
N ALA A 284 55.58 91.73 102.06
CA ALA A 284 56.77 92.23 102.76
C ALA A 284 56.74 93.77 102.88
N LEU A 285 56.38 94.49 101.82
CA LEU A 285 56.20 95.95 101.84
C LEU A 285 55.05 96.39 102.75
N ARG A 286 53.94 95.66 102.78
CA ARG A 286 52.83 95.92 103.72
C ARG A 286 53.26 95.66 105.16
N ALA A 287 54.04 94.62 105.42
CA ALA A 287 54.58 94.30 106.73
C ALA A 287 55.60 95.36 107.20
N THR A 288 56.49 95.83 106.32
CA THR A 288 57.43 96.92 106.65
C THR A 288 56.70 98.25 106.85
N HIS A 289 55.67 98.54 106.05
CA HIS A 289 54.86 99.74 106.24
C HIS A 289 54.02 99.69 107.54
N ALA A 290 53.56 98.50 107.95
CA ALA A 290 52.91 98.29 109.25
C ALA A 290 53.88 98.42 110.43
N ALA A 291 55.14 97.98 110.27
CA ALA A 291 56.19 98.19 111.26
C ALA A 291 56.58 99.67 111.39
N GLN A 292 56.74 100.38 110.26
CA GLN A 292 57.02 101.81 110.23
C GLN A 292 55.87 102.66 110.80
N ALA A 293 54.61 102.26 110.58
CA ALA A 293 53.46 102.90 111.21
C ALA A 293 53.49 102.77 112.75
N LYS A 294 53.87 101.58 113.27
CA LYS A 294 54.03 101.36 114.71
C LYS A 294 55.20 102.14 115.31
N GLU A 295 56.29 102.35 114.57
CA GLU A 295 57.44 103.16 114.98
C GLU A 295 57.13 104.67 115.02
N LEU A 296 56.31 105.18 114.09
CA LEU A 296 55.84 106.57 114.09
C LEU A 296 54.89 106.88 115.25
N ASP A 297 54.05 105.93 115.65
CA ASP A 297 53.18 106.09 116.83
C ASP A 297 53.98 106.02 118.15
N ALA A 298 55.05 105.23 118.22
CA ALA A 298 55.95 105.16 119.37
C ALA A 298 56.84 106.41 119.53
N ALA A 299 57.22 107.07 118.44
CA ALA A 299 58.01 108.32 118.46
C ALA A 299 57.17 109.55 118.86
N ARG A 300 55.86 109.54 118.60
CA ARG A 300 54.93 110.61 119.03
C ARG A 300 54.64 110.61 120.53
N GLY A 301 54.87 109.49 121.23
CA GLY A 301 54.71 109.38 122.69
C GLY A 301 55.86 109.94 123.53
N LYS A 302 57.03 110.25 122.96
CA LYS A 302 58.27 110.63 123.69
C LYS A 302 58.69 112.11 123.55
N LEU A 303 57.91 112.95 122.86
CA LEU A 303 58.21 114.37 122.59
C LEU A 303 57.15 115.32 123.18
N GLY A 304 56.59 114.97 124.35
CA GLY A 304 55.46 115.65 124.99
C GLY A 304 55.75 116.55 126.20
N SER A 305 57.02 116.87 126.53
CA SER A 305 57.35 117.70 127.72
C SER A 305 58.44 118.76 127.47
N ALA A 306 58.18 119.70 126.57
CA ALA A 306 58.74 121.06 126.60
C ALA A 306 58.05 121.93 125.54
N SER A 307 57.22 122.86 126.03
CA SER A 307 56.99 124.24 125.55
C SER A 307 56.91 124.52 124.03
N ALA A 308 55.96 125.27 123.48
CA ALA A 308 54.75 125.94 123.95
C ALA A 308 54.19 126.71 122.71
N GLN A 309 52.91 127.11 122.79
CA GLN A 309 52.24 128.15 121.95
C GLN A 309 51.95 127.76 120.49
N ALA A 310 50.79 128.02 119.88
CA ALA A 310 49.47 128.57 120.21
C ALA A 310 48.58 128.24 118.96
N PRO A 311 47.31 128.69 118.82
CA PRO A 311 46.20 127.79 118.49
C PRO A 311 45.51 128.10 117.14
N ALA A 312 44.32 127.48 116.95
CA ALA A 312 43.25 127.86 116.01
C ALA A 312 43.41 127.35 114.56
N ARG A 313 42.38 126.95 113.80
CA ARG A 313 40.91 126.87 113.98
C ARG A 313 40.34 126.14 112.74
N ARG A 314 39.19 125.48 112.93
CA ARG A 314 38.07 125.30 111.97
C ARG A 314 38.25 124.33 110.78
N ALA A 315 37.63 123.15 110.90
CA ALA A 315 36.31 122.77 110.34
C ALA A 315 35.78 123.53 109.09
N PRO A 316 34.76 123.02 108.37
CA PRO A 316 34.42 121.64 107.96
C PRO A 316 33.79 121.58 106.54
N ARG A 317 33.13 120.43 106.22
CA ARG A 317 31.99 120.27 105.27
C ARG A 317 32.33 120.34 103.76
N ARG A 318 31.66 119.66 102.83
CA ARG A 318 30.43 118.83 102.82
C ARG A 318 30.39 118.06 101.49
N ALA A 319 29.74 116.91 101.52
CA ALA A 319 28.79 116.34 100.55
C ALA A 319 28.83 116.73 99.05
N GLY A 320 28.72 115.70 98.20
CA GLY A 320 28.20 115.84 96.85
C GLY A 320 28.27 114.55 96.02
N ARG A 321 27.17 113.80 96.01
CA ARG A 321 26.67 112.91 94.92
C ARG A 321 26.67 113.66 93.55
N PRO A 322 26.17 113.08 92.42
CA PRO A 322 26.20 111.71 91.84
C PRO A 322 26.49 111.76 90.30
N ALA A 323 26.19 110.66 89.57
CA ALA A 323 25.66 110.63 88.18
C ALA A 323 26.64 111.07 87.06
N GLU A 324 26.61 110.66 85.79
CA GLU A 324 25.93 109.69 84.92
C GLU A 324 26.54 109.94 83.52
N ALA A 325 26.20 109.12 82.52
CA ALA A 325 26.29 109.39 81.07
C ALA A 325 27.72 109.43 80.44
N ALA A 326 28.09 108.47 79.60
CA ALA A 326 27.62 108.18 78.24
C ALA A 326 28.31 109.03 77.14
N ALA A 327 28.48 108.36 75.99
CA ALA A 327 28.60 108.91 74.65
C ALA A 327 29.96 109.54 74.27
N LYS A 328 30.54 109.32 73.07
CA LYS A 328 30.02 108.75 71.83
C LYS A 328 31.17 108.49 70.82
N PRO A 329 30.88 107.80 69.70
CA PRO A 329 31.79 107.40 68.62
C PRO A 329 31.60 108.28 67.35
N LEU A 330 31.98 107.70 66.19
CA LEU A 330 31.67 108.06 64.79
C LEU A 330 32.77 108.88 64.08
N ARG A 331 33.10 108.67 62.79
CA ARG A 331 32.21 108.38 61.64
C ARG A 331 33.00 107.89 60.39
N PRO A 332 32.31 107.39 59.35
CA PRO A 332 32.85 106.74 58.15
C PRO A 332 32.78 107.63 56.89
N ALA A 333 33.30 107.14 55.75
CA ALA A 333 32.86 107.55 54.42
C ALA A 333 33.07 106.44 53.37
N ARG A 334 32.04 106.26 52.52
CA ARG A 334 31.95 105.32 51.39
C ARG A 334 31.59 106.15 50.16
N LYS A 335 32.20 105.89 49.00
CA LYS A 335 31.62 105.85 47.62
C LYS A 335 32.71 105.88 46.54
N THR A 336 32.90 104.78 45.79
CA THR A 336 32.45 104.48 44.40
C THR A 336 33.20 105.20 43.27
N ALA A 337 33.79 104.44 42.32
CA ALA A 337 33.54 104.55 40.87
C ALA A 337 34.44 103.60 40.01
N THR A 338 33.79 102.62 39.37
CA THR A 338 33.84 102.20 37.93
C THR A 338 35.13 101.87 37.14
N LYS A 339 35.00 100.74 36.40
CA LYS A 339 35.54 100.31 35.08
C LYS A 339 37.04 99.95 35.05
N SER A 340 37.49 98.83 34.48
CA SER A 340 36.95 97.93 33.43
C SER A 340 37.25 96.47 33.71
#